data_AF-A0A6C0RH20-F1
#
_entry.id   AF-A0A6C0RH20-F1
#
_cell.length_a   1.000
_cell.length_b   1.000
_cell.length_c   1.000
_cell.angle_alpha   90.00
_cell.angle_beta   90.00
_cell.angle_gamma   90.00
#
_symmetry.space_group_name_H-M   'P 1'
#
loop_
_entity.id
_entity.type
_entity.pdbx_description
1 polymer ?
#
loop_
_entity_poly.entity_id
_entity_poly.type
_entity_poly.pdbx_seq_one_letter_code
_entity_poly.pdbx_strand_id
1 'polypeptide(L)'
;MEDKKQKSQQINIELNEDVAQGTYSNLAVITHSTSEFVVDFVRIMPGIPKANVKSRIILTPEHAKRLLMALQDNVAKFEAQHGPIKNVKPGSENLPPMNFGGPTAQA
;
A
#
# COMPACT_ATOMS: atom_id res chain seq x y z
N MET A 1 10.50 -3.26 45.82
CA MET A 1 10.00 -4.05 44.69
C MET A 1 10.75 -3.57 43.47
N GLU A 2 11.52 -4.44 42.83
CA GLU A 2 12.40 -4.11 41.70
C GLU A 2 11.60 -3.90 40.41
N ASP A 3 11.70 -2.71 39.84
CA ASP A 3 11.18 -2.38 38.52
C ASP A 3 11.94 -3.14 37.42
N LYS A 4 11.34 -4.22 36.91
CA LYS A 4 11.79 -4.86 35.66
C LYS A 4 11.54 -3.90 34.49
N LYS A 5 12.55 -3.09 34.16
CA LYS A 5 12.65 -2.42 32.84
C LYS A 5 12.54 -3.48 31.75
N GLN A 6 11.39 -3.54 31.09
CA GLN A 6 11.24 -4.23 29.81
C GLN A 6 12.22 -3.59 28.82
N LYS A 7 13.32 -4.29 28.55
CA LYS A 7 14.19 -3.97 27.41
C LYS A 7 13.35 -4.18 26.17
N SER A 8 12.85 -3.10 25.58
CA SER A 8 12.31 -3.13 24.22
C SER A 8 13.41 -3.67 23.31
N GLN A 9 13.19 -4.86 22.75
CA GLN A 9 14.05 -5.39 21.69
C GLN A 9 13.92 -4.44 20.52
N GLN A 10 14.93 -3.59 20.35
CA GLN A 10 15.06 -2.73 19.20
C GLN A 10 15.44 -3.64 18.03
N ILE A 11 14.46 -3.94 17.19
CA ILE A 11 14.68 -4.72 15.97
C ILE A 11 15.50 -3.83 15.05
N ASN A 12 16.72 -4.26 14.70
CA ASN A 12 17.50 -3.59 13.67
C ASN A 12 16.91 -3.96 12.32
N ILE A 13 16.39 -2.97 11.60
CA ILE A 13 15.79 -3.17 10.28
C ILE A 13 16.90 -2.89 9.26
N GLU A 14 17.41 -3.94 8.64
CA GLU A 14 18.37 -3.81 7.53
C GLU A 14 17.61 -3.50 6.23
N LEU A 15 18.09 -2.48 5.52
CA LEU A 15 17.56 -2.07 4.21
C LEU A 15 18.62 -2.34 3.15
N ASN A 16 18.40 -3.38 2.35
CA ASN A 16 19.29 -3.70 1.24
C ASN A 16 19.25 -2.60 0.17
N GLU A 17 20.38 -2.34 -0.49
CA GLU A 17 20.52 -1.28 -1.51
C GLU A 17 19.47 -1.38 -2.61
N ASP A 18 19.18 -2.60 -3.09
CA ASP A 18 18.18 -2.84 -4.14
C ASP A 18 16.76 -2.44 -3.70
N VAL A 19 16.41 -2.70 -2.43
CA VAL A 19 15.10 -2.33 -1.87
C VAL A 19 15.06 -0.83 -1.56
N ALA A 20 16.19 -0.24 -1.18
CA ALA A 20 16.33 1.19 -0.88
C ALA A 20 16.01 2.08 -2.08
N GLN A 21 16.25 1.61 -3.31
CA GLN A 21 15.87 2.33 -4.53
C GLN A 21 14.36 2.49 -4.69
N GLY A 22 13.58 1.63 -4.05
CA GLY A 22 12.13 1.62 -4.15
C GLY A 22 11.61 1.14 -5.51
N THR A 23 10.29 1.09 -5.63
CA THR A 23 9.62 0.66 -6.85
C THR A 23 8.50 1.63 -7.17
N TYR A 24 8.56 2.24 -8.36
CA TYR A 24 7.52 3.16 -8.79
C TYR A 24 6.22 2.43 -9.18
N SER A 25 5.11 2.90 -8.63
CA SER A 25 3.75 2.49 -8.98
C SER A 25 2.82 3.70 -9.00
N ASN A 26 1.84 3.68 -9.90
CA ASN A 26 0.80 4.71 -10.01
C ASN A 26 -0.61 4.15 -9.81
N LEU A 27 -0.75 2.85 -9.54
CA LEU A 27 -2.00 2.20 -9.20
C LEU A 27 -1.76 1.20 -8.07
N ALA A 28 -2.67 1.13 -7.11
CA ALA A 28 -2.73 0.07 -6.12
C ALA A 28 -4.08 -0.65 -6.25
N VAL A 29 -4.04 -1.98 -6.41
CA VAL A 29 -5.22 -2.84 -6.43
C VAL A 29 -5.25 -3.62 -5.13
N ILE A 30 -6.33 -3.50 -4.37
CA ILE A 30 -6.48 -4.16 -3.08
C ILE A 30 -7.58 -5.21 -3.20
N THR A 31 -7.24 -6.47 -2.92
CA THR A 31 -8.18 -7.56 -2.75
C THR A 31 -8.00 -8.15 -1.36
N HIS A 32 -9.01 -8.80 -0.81
CA HIS A 32 -8.92 -9.37 0.52
C HIS A 32 -9.83 -10.59 0.70
N SER A 33 -9.54 -11.34 1.75
CA SER A 33 -10.36 -12.38 2.33
C SER A 33 -10.46 -12.16 3.84
N THR A 34 -11.11 -13.07 4.56
CA THR A 34 -11.13 -13.04 6.03
C THR A 34 -9.74 -13.22 6.65
N SER A 35 -8.78 -13.80 5.92
CA SER A 35 -7.46 -14.15 6.45
C SER A 35 -6.36 -13.18 6.01
N GLU A 36 -6.50 -12.56 4.83
CA GLU A 36 -5.43 -11.77 4.22
C GLU A 36 -5.95 -10.61 3.39
N PHE A 37 -5.17 -9.53 3.35
CA PHE A 37 -5.25 -8.44 2.39
C PHE A 37 -4.06 -8.56 1.43
N VAL A 38 -4.35 -8.50 0.13
CA VAL A 38 -3.34 -8.48 -0.92
C VAL A 38 -3.36 -7.11 -1.58
N VAL A 39 -2.21 -6.43 -1.56
CA VAL A 39 -2.01 -5.12 -2.17
C VAL A 39 -1.04 -5.28 -3.34
N ASP A 40 -1.56 -5.13 -4.55
CA ASP A 40 -0.78 -5.15 -5.78
C ASP A 40 -0.48 -3.73 -6.23
N PHE A 41 0.80 -3.37 -6.21
CA PHE A 41 1.29 -2.10 -6.75
C PHE A 41 1.60 -2.29 -8.24
N VAL A 42 0.86 -1.57 -9.07
CA VAL A 42 0.87 -1.71 -10.53
C VAL A 42 1.46 -0.45 -11.17
N ARG A 43 2.20 -0.65 -12.26
CA ARG A 43 2.67 0.43 -13.13
C ARG A 43 1.95 0.37 -14.46
N ILE A 44 1.17 1.41 -14.75
CA ILE A 44 0.49 1.63 -16.03
C ILE A 44 1.20 2.75 -16.78
N MET A 45 1.62 2.50 -18.02
CA MET A 45 2.31 3.48 -18.87
C MET A 45 1.49 3.71 -20.15
N PRO A 46 1.38 4.97 -20.65
CA PRO A 46 0.74 5.25 -21.93
C PRO A 46 1.37 4.46 -23.07
N GLY A 47 0.55 3.93 -23.98
CA GLY A 47 1.01 3.18 -25.15
C GLY A 47 1.47 1.74 -24.87
N ILE A 48 1.46 1.29 -23.61
CA ILE A 48 1.73 -0.11 -23.26
C ILE A 48 0.41 -0.78 -22.88
N PRO A 49 -0.07 -1.77 -23.66
CA PRO A 49 -1.39 -2.37 -23.45
C PRO A 49 -1.47 -3.26 -22.20
N LYS A 50 -0.32 -3.59 -21.59
CA LYS A 50 -0.24 -4.48 -20.43
C LYS A 50 0.26 -3.72 -19.21
N ALA A 51 -0.56 -3.70 -18.16
CA ALA A 51 -0.17 -3.27 -16.83
C ALA A 51 0.67 -4.36 -16.16
N ASN A 52 1.79 -3.98 -15.54
CA ASN A 52 2.65 -4.92 -14.82
C ASN A 52 2.56 -4.69 -13.32
N VAL A 53 2.30 -5.75 -12.55
CA VAL A 53 2.48 -5.74 -11.10
C VAL A 53 3.97 -5.61 -10.81
N LYS A 54 4.32 -4.61 -10.00
CA LYS A 54 5.70 -4.28 -9.65
C LYS A 54 6.06 -4.76 -8.24
N SER A 55 5.08 -4.78 -7.34
CA SER A 55 5.22 -5.38 -6.02
C SER A 55 3.87 -5.91 -5.55
N ARG A 56 3.91 -6.97 -4.76
CA ARG A 56 2.74 -7.53 -4.06
C ARG A 56 3.09 -7.64 -2.59
N ILE A 57 2.25 -7.03 -1.75
CA ILE A 57 2.35 -7.14 -0.29
C ILE A 57 1.11 -7.85 0.22
N ILE A 58 1.33 -8.88 1.04
CA ILE A 58 0.26 -9.65 1.70
C ILE A 58 0.31 -9.32 3.19
N LEU A 59 -0.83 -8.92 3.73
CA LEU A 59 -0.97 -8.45 5.11
C LEU A 59 -2.08 -9.23 5.80
N THR A 60 -1.92 -9.49 7.11
CA THR A 60 -3.07 -9.89 7.92
C THR A 60 -4.03 -8.70 8.09
N PRO A 61 -5.33 -8.92 8.36
CA PRO A 61 -6.30 -7.84 8.54
C PRO A 61 -5.89 -6.80 9.58
N GLU A 62 -5.27 -7.23 10.69
CA GLU A 62 -4.77 -6.32 11.73
C GLU A 62 -3.67 -5.39 11.21
N HIS A 63 -2.72 -5.92 10.44
CA HIS A 63 -1.62 -5.13 9.88
C HIS A 63 -2.11 -4.21 8.77
N ALA A 64 -3.07 -4.65 7.95
CA ALA A 64 -3.73 -3.78 6.97
C ALA A 64 -4.40 -2.59 7.66
N LYS A 65 -5.11 -2.81 8.77
CA LYS A 65 -5.75 -1.73 9.53
C LYS A 65 -4.72 -0.79 10.17
N ARG A 66 -3.63 -1.31 10.74
CA ARG A 66 -2.53 -0.48 11.26
C ARG A 66 -1.88 0.37 10.17
N LEU A 67 -1.64 -0.22 9.00
CA LEU A 67 -1.10 0.49 7.84
C LEU A 67 -2.04 1.62 7.39
N LEU A 68 -3.34 1.36 7.29
CA LEU A 68 -4.33 2.38 6.91
C LEU A 68 -4.27 3.59 7.85
N MET A 69 -4.32 3.35 9.17
CA MET A 69 -4.29 4.44 10.15
C MET A 69 -2.99 5.24 10.06
N ALA A 70 -1.85 4.56 10.00
CA ALA A 70 -0.56 5.23 9.86
C ALA A 70 -0.46 6.04 8.55
N LEU A 71 -0.98 5.50 7.44
CA LEU A 71 -0.96 6.17 6.15
C LEU A 71 -1.88 7.41 6.16
N GLN A 72 -3.08 7.30 6.72
CA GLN A 72 -4.01 8.43 6.87
C GLN A 72 -3.37 9.58 7.67
N ASP A 73 -2.75 9.27 8.81
CA ASP A 73 -2.08 10.26 9.64
C ASP A 73 -0.93 10.96 8.91
N ASN A 74 -0.14 10.21 8.14
CA ASN A 74 0.99 10.77 7.39
C ASN A 74 0.53 11.61 6.19
N VAL A 75 -0.53 11.20 5.49
CA VAL A 75 -1.13 12.00 4.41
C VAL A 75 -1.69 13.31 4.96
N ALA A 76 -2.43 13.26 6.08
CA ALA A 76 -2.98 14.47 6.71
C ALA A 76 -1.86 15.46 7.12
N LYS A 77 -0.75 14.96 7.69
CA LYS A 77 0.42 15.78 8.01
C LYS A 77 1.06 16.39 6.77
N PHE A 78 1.18 15.61 5.69
CA PHE A 78 1.72 16.10 4.43
C PHE A 78 0.85 17.23 3.85
N GLU A 79 -0.47 17.03 3.80
CA GLU A 79 -1.42 18.01 3.28
C GLU A 79 -1.48 19.29 4.11
N ALA A 80 -1.34 19.18 5.43
CA ALA A 80 -1.25 20.35 6.30
C ALA A 80 -0.04 21.25 5.98
N GLN A 81 1.04 20.68 5.43
CA GLN A 81 2.27 21.40 5.09
C GLN A 81 2.30 21.85 3.62
N HIS A 82 1.77 21.04 2.70
CA HIS A 82 1.92 21.24 1.25
C HIS A 82 0.61 21.63 0.54
N GLY A 83 -0.49 21.70 1.29
CA GLY A 83 -1.83 21.86 0.76
C GLY A 83 -2.49 20.52 0.40
N PRO A 84 -3.80 20.53 0.12
CA PRO A 84 -4.57 19.32 -0.14
C PRO A 84 -4.10 18.63 -1.43
N ILE A 85 -3.95 17.30 -1.36
CA ILE A 85 -3.79 16.47 -2.54
C ILE A 85 -5.09 16.59 -3.34
N LYS A 86 -4.97 16.86 -4.65
CA LYS A 86 -6.15 16.97 -5.52
C LYS A 86 -6.94 15.66 -5.42
N ASN A 87 -8.25 15.77 -5.21
CA ASN A 87 -9.14 14.61 -5.12
C ASN A 87 -8.98 13.71 -6.36
N VAL A 88 -8.23 12.62 -6.20
CA VAL A 88 -8.17 11.54 -7.17
C VAL A 88 -9.39 10.68 -6.83
N LYS A 89 -10.53 10.89 -7.49
CA LYS A 89 -11.66 9.99 -7.26
C LYS A 89 -11.22 8.58 -7.70
N PRO A 90 -11.54 7.52 -6.93
CA PRO A 90 -11.40 6.16 -7.42
C PRO A 90 -12.17 6.04 -8.74
N GLY A 91 -11.46 5.85 -9.86
CA GLY A 91 -12.04 5.80 -11.21
C GLY A 91 -12.14 7.12 -11.98
N SER A 92 -11.55 8.23 -11.51
CA SER A 92 -11.44 9.48 -12.30
C SER A 92 -10.12 9.69 -13.02
N GLU A 93 -9.14 8.81 -12.84
CA GLU A 93 -8.16 8.64 -13.91
C GLU A 93 -8.87 7.95 -15.06
N ASN A 94 -8.62 8.37 -16.31
CA ASN A 94 -9.13 7.77 -17.55
C ASN A 94 -8.57 6.34 -17.74
N LEU A 95 -8.69 5.49 -16.73
CA LEU A 95 -8.29 4.11 -16.75
C LEU A 95 -9.42 3.34 -17.45
N PRO A 96 -9.16 2.70 -18.60
CA PRO A 96 -10.15 1.86 -19.24
C PRO A 96 -10.63 0.77 -18.25
N PRO A 97 -11.88 0.30 -18.37
CA PRO A 97 -12.40 -0.76 -17.50
C PRO A 97 -11.49 -1.98 -17.55
N MET A 98 -10.74 -2.21 -16.47
CA MET A 98 -9.82 -3.34 -16.34
C MET A 98 -10.57 -4.54 -15.79
N ASN A 99 -10.79 -5.56 -16.63
CA ASN A 99 -11.35 -6.84 -16.20
C ASN A 99 -10.23 -7.67 -15.55
N PHE A 100 -10.11 -7.61 -14.23
CA PHE A 100 -9.17 -8.44 -13.47
C PHE A 100 -9.76 -9.85 -13.29
N GLY A 101 -9.37 -10.79 -14.17
CA GLY A 101 -9.85 -12.17 -14.20
C GLY A 101 -9.39 -13.06 -13.04
N GLY A 102 -9.64 -12.65 -11.80
CA GLY A 102 -9.53 -13.49 -10.61
C GLY A 102 -10.91 -13.96 -10.13
N PRO A 103 -10.98 -15.01 -9.29
CA PRO A 103 -12.24 -15.40 -8.67
C PRO A 103 -12.82 -14.19 -7.93
N THR A 104 -14.12 -13.95 -8.13
CA THR A 104 -14.90 -12.95 -7.39
C THR A 104 -14.76 -13.21 -5.89
N ALA A 105 -13.82 -12.52 -5.24
CA ALA A 105 -13.83 -12.37 -3.80
C ALA A 105 -15.04 -11.49 -3.49
N GLN A 106 -16.01 -12.08 -2.78
CA GLN A 106 -17.24 -11.40 -2.36
C GLN A 106 -16.88 -10.15 -1.54
N ALA A 107 -17.64 -9.09 -1.81
CA ALA A 107 -17.53 -7.77 -1.20
C ALA A 107 -17.78 -7.78 0.32
#